data_AF-A0A2L2YN13-F1
#
_entry.id   AF-A0A2L2YN13-F1
#
_cell.length_a   1.000
_cell.length_b   1.000
_cell.length_c   1.000
_cell.angle_alpha   90.00
_cell.angle_beta   90.00
_cell.angle_gamma   90.00
#
_symmetry.space_group_name_H-M   'P 1'
#
loop_
_entity.id
_entity.type
_entity.pdbx_description
1 polymer ?
#
loop_
_entity_poly.entity_id
_entity_poly.type
_entity_poly.pdbx_seq_one_letter_code
_entity_poly.pdbx_strand_id
1 'polypeptide(L)'
;TPDSVSRISSTASRIVSEGPINAASHSNTIGSVVYVVRAGNPGASVCEVLVHTLSDLLAAVLNILGSASIGYINYGASGQSSAVVSQSIQSSMG
;
A
#
# COMPACT_ATOMS: atom_id res chain seq x y z
N THR A 1 -9.91 -4.45 -12.47
CA THR A 1 -11.00 -3.73 -13.17
C THR A 1 -10.62 -2.27 -13.32
N PRO A 2 -11.34 -1.43 -14.09
CA PRO A 2 -11.03 0.01 -14.19
C PRO A 2 -10.95 0.70 -12.82
N ASP A 3 -11.79 0.28 -11.86
CA ASP A 3 -11.76 0.76 -10.47
C ASP A 3 -10.41 0.47 -9.79
N SER A 4 -9.84 -0.73 -9.98
CA SER A 4 -8.51 -1.09 -9.47
C SER A 4 -7.41 -0.16 -10.00
N VAL A 5 -7.44 0.21 -11.27
CA VAL A 5 -6.40 1.07 -11.88
C VAL A 5 -6.39 2.45 -11.22
N SER A 6 -7.57 3.04 -11.03
CA SER A 6 -7.74 4.33 -10.34
C SER A 6 -7.25 4.28 -8.89
N ARG A 7 -7.55 3.19 -8.18
CA ARG A 7 -7.08 2.96 -6.81
C ARG A 7 -5.56 2.78 -6.76
N ILE A 8 -5.00 1.98 -7.66
CA ILE A 8 -3.54 1.75 -7.76
C ILE A 8 -2.82 3.07 -8.01
N SER A 9 -3.28 3.89 -8.96
CA SER A 9 -2.69 5.20 -9.24
C SER A 9 -2.78 6.13 -8.03
N SER A 10 -3.94 6.20 -7.37
CA SER A 10 -4.13 7.06 -6.18
C SER A 10 -3.28 6.60 -5.00
N THR A 11 -3.13 5.28 -4.83
CA THR A 11 -2.27 4.66 -3.81
C THR A 11 -0.81 4.98 -4.09
N ALA A 12 -0.36 4.83 -5.34
CA ALA A 12 0.99 5.17 -5.75
C ALA A 12 1.30 6.66 -5.50
N SER A 13 0.39 7.55 -5.87
CA SER A 13 0.53 8.98 -5.61
C SER A 13 0.66 9.29 -4.12
N ARG A 14 -0.11 8.61 -3.26
CA ARG A 14 -0.01 8.78 -1.80
C ARG A 14 1.32 8.29 -1.24
N ILE A 15 1.75 7.08 -1.62
CA ILE A 15 3.06 6.52 -1.22
C ILE A 15 4.19 7.48 -1.58
N VAL A 16 4.18 8.03 -2.80
CA VAL A 16 5.21 9.00 -3.24
C VAL A 16 5.10 10.34 -2.52
N SER A 17 3.89 10.83 -2.25
CA SER A 17 3.66 12.13 -1.61
C SER A 17 3.99 12.16 -0.12
N GLU A 18 3.88 11.01 0.57
CA GLU A 18 4.17 10.91 2.01
C GLU A 18 5.66 11.00 2.34
N GLY A 19 6.55 10.88 1.35
CA GLY A 19 7.99 11.03 1.53
C GLY A 19 8.66 9.78 2.11
N PRO A 20 9.70 9.92 2.97
CA PRO A 20 10.46 8.77 3.48
C PRO A 20 9.57 7.77 4.22
N ILE A 21 9.79 6.47 3.97
CA ILE A 21 9.04 5.35 4.58
C ILE A 21 9.03 5.49 6.11
N ASN A 22 7.86 5.78 6.68
CA ASN A 22 7.61 5.74 8.11
C ASN A 22 6.26 5.06 8.39
N ALA A 23 6.15 4.41 9.56
CA ALA A 23 4.98 3.59 9.88
C ALA A 23 3.68 4.39 9.96
N ALA A 24 3.71 5.61 10.48
CA ALA A 24 2.51 6.42 10.68
C ALA A 24 1.86 6.86 9.36
N SER A 25 2.67 7.27 8.37
CA SER A 25 2.16 7.69 7.05
C SER A 25 1.64 6.47 6.27
N HIS A 26 2.40 5.38 6.24
CA HIS A 26 1.97 4.14 5.59
C HIS A 26 0.66 3.59 6.19
N SER A 27 0.43 3.69 7.51
CA SER A 27 -0.84 3.29 8.13
C SER A 27 -2.04 4.06 7.57
N ASN A 28 -1.87 5.37 7.31
CA ASN A 28 -2.94 6.19 6.74
C ASN A 28 -3.21 5.84 5.28
N THR A 29 -2.16 5.63 4.49
CA THR A 29 -2.30 5.18 3.11
C THR A 29 -2.99 3.81 3.04
N ILE A 30 -2.51 2.82 3.82
CA ILE A 30 -3.12 1.47 3.85
C ILE A 30 -4.56 1.54 4.33
N GLY A 31 -4.85 2.29 5.40
CA GLY A 31 -6.22 2.45 5.91
C GLY A 31 -7.17 3.04 4.87
N SER A 32 -6.70 4.00 4.06
CA SER A 32 -7.51 4.56 2.99
C SER A 32 -7.70 3.59 1.82
N VAL A 33 -6.70 2.77 1.46
CA VAL A 33 -6.86 1.71 0.45
C VAL A 33 -7.87 0.66 0.92
N VAL A 34 -7.75 0.19 2.17
CA VAL A 34 -8.70 -0.76 2.77
C VAL A 34 -10.12 -0.21 2.71
N TYR A 35 -10.31 1.07 3.05
CA TYR A 35 -11.61 1.71 3.00
C TYR A 35 -12.21 1.71 1.57
N VAL A 36 -11.43 2.10 0.56
CA VAL A 36 -11.91 2.15 -0.83
C VAL A 36 -12.16 0.75 -1.39
N VAL A 37 -11.30 -0.23 -1.08
CA VAL A 37 -11.49 -1.63 -1.48
C VAL A 37 -12.76 -2.21 -0.85
N ARG A 38 -13.02 -1.94 0.43
CA ARG A 38 -14.28 -2.36 1.09
C ARG A 38 -15.50 -1.73 0.43
N ALA A 39 -15.45 -0.42 0.16
CA ALA A 39 -16.55 0.30 -0.47
C ALA A 39 -16.86 -0.23 -1.89
N GLY A 40 -15.84 -0.61 -2.66
CA GLY A 40 -15.98 -1.19 -3.99
C GLY A 40 -16.40 -2.67 -4.02
N ASN A 41 -16.36 -3.37 -2.87
CA ASN A 41 -16.69 -4.78 -2.76
C ASN A 41 -17.66 -5.03 -1.58
N PRO A 42 -18.90 -4.50 -1.64
CA PRO A 42 -19.88 -4.71 -0.59
C PRO A 42 -20.22 -6.20 -0.45
N GLY A 43 -20.19 -6.73 0.77
CA GLY A 43 -20.44 -8.15 1.06
C GLY A 43 -19.21 -9.06 0.96
N ALA A 44 -18.05 -8.54 0.56
CA ALA A 44 -16.80 -9.28 0.62
C ALA A 44 -16.38 -9.53 2.09
N SER A 45 -15.82 -10.70 2.32
CA SER A 45 -15.23 -11.05 3.60
C SER A 45 -14.02 -10.16 3.92
N VAL A 46 -13.68 -10.05 5.20
CA VAL A 46 -12.47 -9.33 5.65
C VAL A 46 -11.21 -9.89 5.00
N CYS A 47 -11.16 -11.21 4.76
CA CYS A 47 -10.04 -11.87 4.11
C CYS A 47 -9.92 -11.49 2.62
N GLU A 48 -11.04 -11.43 1.89
CA GLU A 48 -11.05 -10.98 0.49
C GLU A 48 -10.64 -9.51 0.34
N VAL A 49 -11.13 -8.66 1.25
CA VAL A 49 -10.72 -7.25 1.32
C VAL A 49 -9.22 -7.14 1.57
N LEU A 50 -8.67 -7.95 2.48
CA LEU A 50 -7.23 -7.98 2.76
C LEU A 50 -6.44 -8.36 1.51
N VAL A 51 -6.81 -9.45 0.84
CA VAL A 51 -6.11 -9.92 -0.38
C VAL A 51 -6.16 -8.88 -1.49
N HIS A 52 -7.31 -8.23 -1.70
CA HIS A 52 -7.43 -7.15 -2.67
C HIS A 52 -6.57 -5.93 -2.29
N THR A 53 -6.57 -5.54 -1.02
CA THR A 53 -5.77 -4.41 -0.52
C THR A 53 -4.27 -4.67 -0.73
N LEU A 54 -3.79 -5.86 -0.36
CA LEU A 54 -2.39 -6.24 -0.55
C LEU A 54 -2.00 -6.26 -2.04
N SER A 55 -2.91 -6.72 -2.91
CA SER A 55 -2.67 -6.74 -4.36
C SER A 55 -2.60 -5.32 -4.96
N ASP A 56 -3.51 -4.43 -4.56
CA ASP A 56 -3.50 -3.03 -5.00
C ASP A 56 -2.25 -2.28 -4.50
N LEU A 57 -1.81 -2.55 -3.25
CA LEU A 57 -0.55 -2.02 -2.71
C LEU A 57 0.67 -2.52 -3.49
N LEU A 58 0.75 -3.82 -3.78
CA LEU A 58 1.85 -4.39 -4.56
C LEU A 58 1.90 -3.79 -5.97
N ALA A 59 0.75 -3.69 -6.64
CA ALA A 59 0.66 -3.09 -7.96
C ALA A 59 1.06 -1.60 -7.95
N ALA A 60 0.69 -0.86 -6.91
CA ALA A 60 1.09 0.54 -6.75
C ALA A 60 2.61 0.68 -6.58
N VAL A 61 3.24 -0.18 -5.76
CA VAL A 61 4.70 -0.20 -5.61
C VAL A 61 5.40 -0.55 -6.92
N LEU A 62 4.92 -1.57 -7.65
CA LEU A 62 5.45 -1.93 -8.96
C LEU A 62 5.32 -0.79 -9.98
N ASN A 63 4.21 -0.06 -9.96
CA ASN A 63 3.99 1.10 -10.81
C ASN A 63 5.00 2.23 -10.51
N ILE A 64 5.26 2.50 -9.22
CA ILE A 64 6.30 3.47 -8.82
C ILE A 64 7.66 3.01 -9.33
N LEU A 65 8.03 1.76 -9.08
CA LEU A 65 9.32 1.19 -9.50
C LEU A 65 9.50 1.21 -11.02
N GLY A 66 8.45 1.00 -11.80
CA GLY A 66 8.48 1.07 -13.26
C GLY A 66 8.81 2.47 -13.81
N SER A 67 8.54 3.52 -13.02
CA SER A 67 8.83 4.91 -13.38
C SER A 67 10.06 5.50 -12.66
N ALA A 68 10.56 4.82 -11.63
CA ALA A 68 11.63 5.33 -10.77
C ALA A 68 13.02 4.95 -11.30
N SER A 69 13.96 5.88 -11.23
CA SER A 69 15.38 5.57 -11.38
C SER A 69 15.92 4.94 -10.10
N ILE A 70 16.18 3.64 -10.14
CA ILE A 70 16.65 2.88 -8.97
C ILE A 70 18.14 3.16 -8.74
N GLY A 71 18.44 3.83 -7.62
CA GLY A 71 19.80 4.09 -7.15
C GLY A 71 20.35 2.99 -6.24
N TYR A 72 21.23 3.37 -5.31
CA TYR A 72 21.81 2.43 -4.35
C TYR A 72 20.74 1.84 -3.41
N ILE A 73 20.76 0.51 -3.24
CA ILE A 73 19.84 -0.21 -2.36
C ILE A 73 20.51 -0.50 -1.02
N ASN A 74 19.90 -0.03 0.07
CA ASN A 74 20.33 -0.35 1.42
C ASN A 74 19.68 -1.66 1.91
N TYR A 75 20.30 -2.79 1.62
CA TYR A 75 19.83 -4.11 2.07
C TYR A 75 19.76 -4.26 3.59
N GLY A 76 20.62 -3.54 4.34
CA GLY A 76 20.61 -3.54 5.80
C GLY A 76 19.34 -2.91 6.40
N ALA A 77 18.65 -2.06 5.64
CA ALA A 77 17.38 -1.46 6.06
C ALA A 77 16.16 -2.34 5.75
N SER A 78 16.31 -3.47 5.07
CA SER A 78 15.19 -4.34 4.67
C SER A 78 14.34 -4.82 5.85
N GLY A 79 14.97 -5.17 6.97
CA GLY A 79 14.26 -5.54 8.21
C GLY A 79 13.41 -4.40 8.76
N GLN A 80 13.92 -3.17 8.72
CA GLN A 80 13.18 -1.97 9.14
C GLN A 80 12.00 -1.69 8.20
N SER A 81 12.20 -1.80 6.89
CA SER A 81 11.12 -1.66 5.91
C SER A 81 10.01 -2.70 6.13
N SER A 82 10.38 -3.96 6.40
CA SER A 82 9.41 -5.00 6.73
C SER A 82 8.66 -4.71 8.04
N ALA A 83 9.35 -4.24 9.08
CA ALA A 83 8.72 -3.89 10.35
C ALA A 83 7.69 -2.76 10.17
N VAL A 84 8.03 -1.74 9.39
CA VAL A 84 7.12 -0.64 9.04
C VAL A 84 5.87 -1.16 8.33
N VAL A 85 6.01 -1.98 7.30
CA VAL A 85 4.86 -2.55 6.57
C VAL A 85 3.97 -3.37 7.50
N SER A 86 4.56 -4.26 8.31
CA SER A 86 3.81 -5.08 9.26
C SER A 86 3.02 -4.23 10.26
N GLN A 87 3.64 -3.19 10.82
CA GLN A 87 3.00 -2.32 11.80
C GLN A 87 1.89 -1.46 11.20
N SER A 88 2.07 -1.00 9.96
CA SER A 88 1.04 -0.25 9.25
C SER A 88 -0.18 -1.11 8.93
N ILE A 89 0.01 -2.35 8.46
CA ILE A 89 -1.10 -3.29 8.21
C ILE A 89 -1.86 -3.59 9.51
N GLN A 90 -1.14 -3.90 10.60
CA GLN A 90 -1.75 -4.15 11.90
C GLN A 90 -2.56 -2.96 12.40
N SER A 91 -2.06 -1.73 12.20
CA SER A 91 -2.74 -0.52 12.64
C SER A 91 -3.97 -0.16 11.79
N SER A 92 -3.96 -0.48 10.49
CA SER A 92 -5.09 -0.21 9.59
C SER A 92 -6.21 -1.25 9.65
N MET A 93 -5.94 -2.42 10.21
CA MET A 93 -6.87 -3.56 10.23
C MET A 93 -7.29 -4.01 11.62
N GLY A 94 -6.61 -3.52 12.66
CA GLY A 94 -6.98 -3.71 14.06
C GLY A 94 -8.23 -2.93 14.47
#